data_AF-A0A956TZY7-F1
#
_entry.id   AF-A0A956TZY7-F1
#
_cell.length_a   1.000
_cell.length_b   1.000
_cell.length_c   1.000
_cell.angle_alpha   90.00
_cell.angle_beta   90.00
_cell.angle_gamma   90.00
#
_symmetry.space_group_name_H-M   'P 1'
#
loop_
_entity.id
_entity.type
_entity.pdbx_description
1 polymer ?
#
loop_
_entity_poly.entity_id
_entity_poly.type
_entity_poly.pdbx_seq_one_letter_code
_entity_poly.pdbx_strand_id
1 'polypeptide(L)' 'MIRRKDSEGWILVYQHDHAVLAGEIIALWGNDDFTRPRPFEEVVFAVAEHDSGWKEWDSHPKINPENGYPANFMEMES' A
#
# COMPACT_ATOMS: atom_id res chain seq x y z
N MET A 1 5.67 -3.97 2.71
CA MET A 1 5.83 -2.61 3.23
C MET A 1 6.45 -1.69 2.20
N ILE A 2 5.99 -0.44 2.18
CA ILE A 2 6.63 0.66 1.45
C ILE A 2 7.66 1.32 2.35
N ARG A 3 8.90 1.43 1.86
CA ARG A 3 10.01 2.12 2.56
C ARG A 3 10.18 3.52 1.98
N ARG A 4 10.19 4.54 2.83
CA ARG A 4 10.51 5.93 2.47
C ARG A 4 11.61 6.48 3.39
N LYS A 5 12.62 7.13 2.80
CA LYS A 5 13.67 7.82 3.58
C LYS A 5 13.26 9.24 3.90
N ASP A 6 13.59 9.72 5.09
CA ASP A 6 13.56 11.13 5.45
C ASP A 6 14.88 11.57 6.12
N SER A 7 14.91 12.76 6.73
CA SER A 7 16.09 13.29 7.41
C SER A 7 16.42 12.60 8.74
N GLU A 8 15.44 11.94 9.37
CA GLU A 8 15.58 11.33 10.70
C GLU A 8 15.73 9.80 10.63
N GLY A 9 15.37 9.19 9.49
CA GLY A 9 15.58 7.78 9.25
C GLY A 9 14.67 7.22 8.16
N TRP A 10 14.01 6.11 8.50
CA TRP A 10 13.13 5.37 7.61
C TRP A 10 11.71 5.41 8.15
N ILE A 11 10.77 5.77 7.28
CA ILE A 11 9.33 5.57 7.49
C ILE A 11 8.94 4.29 6.76
N LEU A 12 8.28 3.39 7.49
CA LEU A 12 7.72 2.16 6.96
C LEU A 12 6.20 2.27 6.96
N VAL A 13 5.60 2.01 5.81
CA VAL A 13 4.14 2.05 5.63
C VAL A 13 3.68 0.64 5.26
N TYR A 14 2.65 0.15 5.93
CA TYR A 14 2.04 -1.13 5.58
C TYR A 14 1.34 -1.01 4.23
N GLN A 15 1.41 -2.07 3.42
CA GLN A 15 0.72 -2.13 2.15
C GLN A 15 -0.79 -2.08 2.32
N HIS A 16 -1.30 -2.64 3.42
CA HIS A 16 -2.72 -2.50 3.73
C HIS A 16 -3.13 -1.04 3.98
N ASP A 17 -2.31 -0.27 4.70
CA ASP A 17 -2.62 1.15 4.95
C ASP A 17 -2.58 1.96 3.64
N HIS A 18 -1.66 1.64 2.73
CA HIS A 18 -1.65 2.17 1.38
C HIS A 18 -2.94 1.83 0.61
N ALA A 19 -3.39 0.58 0.69
CA ALA A 19 -4.62 0.14 0.04
C ALA A 19 -5.86 0.85 0.60
N VAL A 20 -5.97 1.01 1.93
CA VAL A 20 -7.07 1.77 2.56
C VAL A 20 -7.09 3.21 2.06
N LEU A 21 -5.95 3.90 2.01
CA LEU A 21 -5.85 5.25 1.46
C LEU A 21 -6.28 5.30 -0.02
N ALA A 22 -5.89 4.31 -0.82
CA ALA A 22 -6.36 4.20 -2.21
C ALA A 22 -7.89 4.04 -2.27
N GLY A 23 -8.47 3.29 -1.34
CA GLY A 23 -9.91 3.15 -1.11
C GLY A 23 -10.61 4.49 -0.86
N GLU A 24 -10.03 5.32 0.00
CA GLU A 24 -10.54 6.67 0.30
C GLU A 24 -10.50 7.58 -0.94
N ILE A 25 -9.43 7.51 -1.73
CA ILE A 25 -9.28 8.28 -2.97
C ILE A 25 -10.33 7.82 -4.01
N ILE A 26 -10.50 6.52 -4.23
CA ILE A 26 -11.45 6.01 -5.22
C ILE A 26 -12.91 6.28 -4.81
N ALA A 27 -13.21 6.35 -3.50
CA ALA A 27 -14.53 6.70 -3.00
C ALA A 27 -14.96 8.13 -3.37
N LEU A 28 -13.99 9.02 -3.60
CA LEU A 28 -14.21 10.39 -4.08
C LEU A 28 -14.05 10.53 -5.60
N TRP A 29 -13.81 9.42 -6.31
CA TRP A 29 -13.53 9.44 -7.75
C TRP A 29 -14.79 9.58 -8.59
N GLY A 30 -14.77 10.54 -9.50
CA GLY A 30 -15.90 10.88 -10.36
C GLY A 30 -16.14 12.38 -10.39
N ASN A 31 -15.95 13.01 -11.55
CA ASN A 31 -16.21 14.42 -11.81
C ASN A 31 -16.44 14.66 -13.32
N ASP A 32 -16.42 15.93 -13.76
CA ASP A 32 -16.65 16.28 -15.17
C ASP A 32 -15.57 15.72 -16.12
N ASP A 33 -14.36 15.47 -15.60
CA ASP A 33 -13.23 14.94 -16.37
C ASP A 33 -13.08 13.42 -16.26
N PHE A 34 -13.57 12.82 -15.17
CA PHE A 34 -13.39 11.39 -14.85
C PHE A 34 -14.70 10.69 -14.53
N THR A 35 -14.99 9.61 -15.24
CA THR A 35 -16.17 8.77 -14.96
C THR A 35 -16.03 8.05 -13.62
N ARG A 36 -17.09 8.12 -12.80
CA ARG A 36 -17.22 7.32 -11.57
C ARG A 36 -17.16 5.82 -11.90
N PRO A 37 -16.35 5.00 -11.21
CA PRO A 37 -16.19 3.59 -11.53
C PRO A 37 -17.49 2.81 -11.36
N ARG A 38 -17.63 1.72 -12.13
CA ARG A 38 -18.76 0.79 -12.07
C ARG A 38 -18.28 -0.66 -12.13
N PRO A 39 -18.81 -1.56 -11.28
CA PRO A 39 -19.78 -1.29 -10.22
C PRO A 39 -19.09 -0.60 -9.01
N PHE A 40 -19.73 0.43 -8.44
CA PHE A 40 -19.02 1.40 -7.59
C PHE A 40 -18.57 0.80 -6.25
N GLU A 41 -19.47 0.15 -5.53
CA GLU A 41 -19.19 -0.35 -4.17
C GLU A 41 -18.12 -1.46 -4.19
N GLU A 42 -18.19 -2.35 -5.17
CA GLU A 42 -17.25 -3.46 -5.34
C GLU A 42 -15.88 -2.95 -5.81
N VAL A 43 -15.83 -1.91 -6.64
CA VAL A 43 -14.54 -1.29 -7.01
C VAL A 43 -13.92 -0.60 -5.80
N VAL A 44 -14.69 0.16 -5.01
CA VAL A 44 -14.16 0.77 -3.78
C VAL A 44 -13.63 -0.30 -2.82
N PHE A 45 -14.39 -1.38 -2.61
CA PHE A 45 -13.97 -2.52 -1.79
C PHE A 45 -12.69 -3.18 -2.33
N ALA A 46 -12.65 -3.50 -3.62
CA ALA A 46 -11.51 -4.15 -4.25
C ALA A 46 -10.25 -3.30 -4.14
N VAL A 47 -10.35 -1.98 -4.31
CA VAL A 47 -9.23 -1.05 -4.14
C VAL A 47 -8.80 -0.95 -2.68
N ALA A 48 -9.73 -0.89 -1.72
CA ALA A 48 -9.37 -0.83 -0.30
C ALA A 48 -8.64 -2.09 0.21
N GLU A 49 -8.95 -3.25 -0.36
CA GLU A 49 -8.41 -4.55 0.08
C GLU A 49 -7.34 -5.14 -0.85
N HIS A 50 -6.93 -4.44 -1.92
CA HIS A 50 -6.11 -5.03 -2.99
C HIS A 50 -4.78 -5.63 -2.51
N ASP A 51 -4.18 -5.03 -1.48
CA ASP A 51 -2.95 -5.50 -0.86
C ASP A 51 -3.14 -6.02 0.58
N SER A 52 -4.36 -6.40 0.95
CA SER A 52 -4.66 -6.98 2.28
C SER A 52 -3.85 -8.26 2.59
N GLY A 53 -3.42 -9.00 1.56
CA GLY A 53 -2.57 -10.19 1.70
C GLY A 53 -1.20 -9.92 2.32
N TRP A 54 -0.75 -8.66 2.36
CA TRP A 54 0.54 -8.27 2.92
C TRP A 54 0.54 -8.13 4.45
N LYS A 55 -0.63 -8.13 5.11
CA LYS A 55 -0.76 -7.88 6.56
C LYS A 55 0.19 -8.74 7.41
N GLU A 56 0.30 -10.03 7.09
CA GLU A 56 1.17 -10.95 7.84
C GLU A 56 2.66 -10.62 7.65
N TRP A 57 3.08 -10.37 6.42
CA TRP A 57 4.47 -10.01 6.12
C TRP A 57 4.83 -8.65 6.74
N ASP A 58 3.95 -7.66 6.63
CA ASP A 58 4.14 -6.31 7.16
C ASP A 58 4.23 -6.28 8.69
N SER A 59 3.58 -7.23 9.37
CA SER A 59 3.67 -7.36 10.83
C SER A 59 5.06 -7.79 11.34
N HIS A 60 5.95 -8.23 10.45
CA HIS A 60 7.33 -8.62 10.76
C HIS A 60 8.36 -7.90 9.87
N PRO A 61 8.64 -6.61 10.11
CA PRO A 61 9.67 -5.86 9.38
C PRO A 61 11.03 -6.57 9.37
N LYS A 62 11.63 -6.71 8.19
CA LYS A 62 12.96 -7.32 7.99
C LYS A 62 14.00 -6.29 7.60
N ILE A 63 15.27 -6.65 7.69
CA ILE A 63 16.38 -5.89 7.09
C ILE A 63 16.82 -6.63 5.83
N ASN A 64 16.98 -5.90 4.73
CA ASN A 64 17.57 -6.41 3.50
C ASN A 64 19.06 -6.65 3.73
N PRO A 65 19.57 -7.89 3.53
CA PRO A 65 20.96 -8.24 3.82
C PRO A 65 21.96 -7.62 2.82
N GLU A 66 21.54 -7.29 1.60
CA GLU A 66 22.42 -6.74 0.56
C GLU A 66 22.80 -5.29 0.84
N ASN A 67 21.86 -4.49 1.34
CA ASN A 67 22.03 -3.04 1.53
C ASN A 67 21.91 -2.57 2.99
N GLY A 68 21.46 -3.43 3.91
CA GLY A 68 21.30 -3.12 5.33
C GLY A 68 20.11 -2.22 5.67
N TYR A 69 19.19 -1.98 4.73
CA TYR A 69 18.01 -1.12 4.94
C TYR A 69 16.77 -1.95 5.32
N PRO A 70 15.72 -1.35 5.90
CA PRO A 70 14.45 -2.06 6.11
C PRO A 70 13.92 -2.65 4.80
N ALA A 71 13.56 -3.92 4.74
CA ALA A 71 13.16 -4.57 3.50
C ALA A 71 11.94 -3.89 2.86
N ASN A 72 12.02 -3.62 1.56
CA ASN A 72 10.88 -3.19 0.75
C ASN A 72 10.00 -4.39 0.39
N PHE A 73 8.72 -4.17 0.09
CA PHE A 73 7.81 -5.22 -0.37
C PHE A 73 8.30 -5.94 -1.64
N MET A 74 9.06 -5.27 -2.52
CA MET A 74 9.66 -5.90 -3.70
C MET A 74 10.90 -6.75 -3.38
N GLU A 75 11.39 -6.70 -2.14
CA GLU A 75 12.58 -7.40 -1.65
C GLU A 75 12.18 -8.61 -0.78
N MET A 76 11.00 -9.18 -1.03
CA MET A 76 10.61 -10.49 -0.48
C MET A 76 11.48 -11.57 -1.14
N GLU A 77 12.62 -11.90 -0.55
CA GLU A 77 13.35 -13.09 -1.00
C GLU A 77 12.47 -14.35 -0.81
N SER A 78 12.41 -15.14 -1.88
CA SER A 78 11.84 -16.49 -1.97
C SER A 78 12.64 -17.53 -1.19
#